data_AF-A0A5B8MJM7-F1
#
_entry.id   AF-A0A5B8MJM7-F1
#
_cell.length_a   1.000
_cell.length_b   1.000
_cell.length_c   1.000
_cell.angle_alpha   90.00
_cell.angle_beta   90.00
_cell.angle_gamma   90.00
#
_symmetry.space_group_name_H-M   'P 1'
#
loop_
_entity.id
_entity.type
_entity.pdbx_description
1 polymer ?
#
loop_
_entity_poly.entity_id
_entity_poly.type
_entity_poly.pdbx_seq_one_letter_code
_entity_poly.pdbx_strand_id
1 'polypeptide(L)'
;MTVDHGYDNVKGVMLCERPLDSVHAGAKYSSGSKGGVGSPSEPFKSAVAETNELGLPPTGESRSKISSLVARNRRIRRYTQNNALTKHRRWLSRLGVTAKVAKAADELNQIEAEERKRKFKNFTTALRKKILEGSPLDNVGWASLTRGQELAATRESTPKLGDGEGASEAPTEKEADHKKLTKTLKKKERDEVDLEMSMFLDEAVQDALEREKEYREQEAAEAAAEAEAEAAEKDEEKKASDALRRENSKAAESSKNRPAWALSKEQAQAREEDEEDELMSFISGLDYDSYMDEYSKAEEDAIEGIVKKVDEESLEDEKNWKKSFVTAVNEAINDELLEKNMEDKDDDDVVSQMDGRSVGTGVTRTSRSRMSRLAKKEDDEDKWDSSTVVGSNDKENVGKKMNLAAELLEEQPHLKQMHTAQSIKTILESVKEETSS
;
A
#
# COMPACT_ATOMS: atom_id res chain seq x y z
N MET A 1 -23.98 -47.37 -7.12
CA MET A 1 -23.43 -47.63 -8.47
C MET A 1 -22.34 -46.61 -8.68
N THR A 2 -21.12 -47.09 -8.55
CA THR A 2 -19.85 -46.37 -8.66
C THR A 2 -19.57 -46.04 -10.12
N VAL A 3 -19.14 -44.82 -10.39
CA VAL A 3 -18.38 -44.48 -11.60
C VAL A 3 -17.16 -43.70 -11.14
N ASP A 4 -16.09 -44.46 -10.87
CA ASP A 4 -14.71 -44.03 -10.91
C ASP A 4 -14.38 -43.57 -12.33
N HIS A 5 -13.66 -42.45 -12.53
CA HIS A 5 -12.69 -42.28 -13.62
C HIS A 5 -11.71 -41.13 -13.31
N GLY A 6 -10.46 -41.49 -13.00
CA GLY A 6 -9.31 -40.88 -13.68
C GLY A 6 -8.50 -39.80 -12.96
N TYR A 7 -7.91 -40.11 -11.81
CA TYR A 7 -6.69 -39.44 -11.34
C TYR A 7 -5.50 -40.35 -11.58
N ASP A 8 -4.98 -40.38 -12.81
CA ASP A 8 -3.68 -40.97 -13.12
C ASP A 8 -3.08 -40.27 -14.36
N ASN A 9 -1.82 -39.85 -14.25
CA ASN A 9 -0.92 -39.30 -15.27
C ASN A 9 -0.66 -37.78 -15.27
N VAL A 10 0.09 -37.30 -14.27
CA VAL A 10 1.19 -36.34 -14.52
C VAL A 10 2.42 -36.72 -13.68
N LYS A 11 2.95 -37.94 -13.90
CA LYS A 11 4.36 -38.25 -13.61
C LYS A 11 5.13 -38.07 -14.90
N GLY A 12 5.90 -36.99 -15.02
CA GLY A 12 6.80 -36.80 -16.16
C GLY A 12 6.91 -35.37 -16.66
N VAL A 13 7.15 -34.38 -15.78
CA VAL A 13 7.84 -33.17 -16.24
C VAL A 13 9.30 -33.54 -16.34
N MET A 14 9.71 -33.83 -17.56
CA MET A 14 11.04 -34.23 -17.91
C MET A 14 12.05 -33.14 -17.51
N LEU A 15 13.12 -33.62 -16.88
CA LEU A 15 14.46 -33.07 -17.01
C LEU A 15 14.76 -32.70 -18.47
N CYS A 16 15.57 -31.64 -18.65
CA CYS A 16 15.96 -30.94 -19.89
C CYS A 16 15.07 -29.70 -20.14
N GLU A 17 15.51 -28.46 -19.98
CA GLU A 17 16.76 -27.85 -20.46
C GLU A 17 17.26 -26.78 -19.47
N ARG A 18 18.45 -26.96 -18.89
CA ARG A 18 19.17 -25.84 -18.25
C ARG A 18 19.80 -25.01 -19.38
N PRO A 19 19.44 -23.73 -19.57
CA PRO A 19 20.19 -22.87 -20.48
C PRO A 19 21.62 -22.73 -19.96
N LEU A 20 22.55 -23.40 -20.65
CA LEU A 20 23.98 -23.14 -20.59
C LEU A 20 24.25 -21.89 -21.40
N ASP A 21 23.87 -20.72 -20.88
CA ASP A 21 24.31 -19.44 -21.42
C ASP A 21 24.69 -18.48 -20.29
N SER A 22 25.83 -17.81 -20.49
CA SER A 22 26.50 -16.82 -19.65
C SER A 22 27.34 -17.31 -18.46
N VAL A 23 28.30 -18.19 -18.76
CA VAL A 23 29.67 -17.90 -18.27
C VAL A 23 30.14 -16.72 -19.14
N HIS A 24 30.07 -15.48 -18.65
CA HIS A 24 30.93 -14.31 -18.94
C HIS A 24 30.24 -13.01 -18.49
N ALA A 25 31.00 -12.18 -17.78
CA ALA A 25 30.68 -10.84 -17.26
C ALA A 25 29.75 -10.82 -16.03
N GLY A 26 30.10 -10.27 -14.88
CA GLY A 26 31.24 -9.47 -14.49
C GLY A 26 30.93 -8.96 -13.09
N ALA A 27 31.57 -9.55 -12.09
CA ALA A 27 31.49 -9.06 -10.72
C ALA A 27 32.08 -7.64 -10.67
N LYS A 28 31.20 -6.64 -10.64
CA LYS A 28 31.55 -5.25 -10.34
C LYS A 28 31.86 -5.14 -8.85
N TYR A 29 33.07 -5.55 -8.45
CA TYR A 29 33.70 -4.99 -7.26
C TYR A 29 34.42 -3.71 -7.66
N SER A 30 33.64 -2.63 -7.68
CA SER A 30 34.14 -1.26 -7.71
C SER A 30 34.35 -0.79 -6.27
N SER A 31 35.60 -0.78 -5.80
CA SER A 31 36.16 0.40 -5.13
C SER A 31 37.66 0.25 -4.90
N GLY A 32 38.43 0.91 -5.77
CA GLY A 32 39.63 1.64 -5.38
C GLY A 32 40.91 0.84 -5.13
N SER A 33 41.53 0.33 -6.19
CA SER A 33 43.00 0.35 -6.24
C SER A 33 43.47 0.65 -7.66
N LYS A 34 44.16 1.77 -7.79
CA LYS A 34 44.69 2.30 -9.05
C LYS A 34 45.65 1.30 -9.68
N GLY A 35 45.54 1.20 -11.01
CA GLY A 35 46.14 0.16 -11.83
C GLY A 35 47.67 0.02 -11.72
N GLY A 36 48.09 -1.24 -11.80
CA GLY A 36 49.42 -1.65 -12.19
C GLY A 36 49.28 -2.70 -13.28
N VAL A 37 49.65 -2.32 -14.50
CA VAL A 37 49.72 -3.18 -15.68
C VAL A 37 50.70 -4.33 -15.40
N GLY A 38 50.29 -5.54 -15.78
CA GLY A 38 50.97 -6.79 -15.45
C GLY A 38 52.45 -6.84 -15.85
N SER A 39 53.27 -7.25 -14.89
CA SER A 39 54.58 -7.85 -15.12
C SER A 39 54.51 -9.33 -14.73
N PRO A 40 54.78 -10.28 -15.64
CA PRO A 40 54.74 -11.70 -15.34
C PRO A 40 56.06 -12.12 -14.70
N SER A 41 56.29 -11.78 -13.42
CA SER A 41 57.50 -12.22 -12.70
C SER A 41 57.51 -12.02 -11.17
N GLU A 42 56.43 -11.60 -10.52
CA GLU A 42 56.45 -11.55 -9.03
C GLU A 42 55.81 -12.80 -8.42
N PRO A 43 56.56 -13.61 -7.64
CA PRO A 43 55.98 -14.69 -6.87
C PRO A 43 55.01 -14.12 -5.82
N PHE A 44 53.92 -14.84 -5.56
CA PHE A 44 52.90 -14.50 -4.58
C PHE A 44 53.54 -14.04 -3.26
N LYS A 45 53.44 -12.74 -2.97
CA LYS A 45 53.74 -12.18 -1.64
C LYS A 45 52.63 -12.66 -0.71
N SER A 46 52.87 -13.71 0.07
CA SER A 46 51.93 -14.13 1.10
C SER A 46 51.76 -12.96 2.07
N ALA A 47 50.52 -12.56 2.35
CA ALA A 47 50.19 -11.50 3.30
C ALA A 47 50.39 -11.95 4.76
N VAL A 48 51.41 -12.78 5.01
CA VAL A 48 51.86 -13.14 6.36
C VAL A 48 52.85 -12.06 6.74
N ALA A 49 52.40 -11.10 7.55
CA ALA A 49 53.27 -10.09 8.12
C ALA A 49 54.50 -10.77 8.75
N GLU A 50 55.68 -10.43 8.24
CA GLU A 50 56.95 -10.86 8.82
C GLU A 50 56.95 -10.52 10.31
N THR A 51 57.40 -11.47 11.13
CA THR A 51 57.64 -11.41 12.59
C THR A 51 56.57 -11.91 13.57
N ASN A 52 55.44 -12.49 13.16
CA ASN A 52 54.72 -13.37 14.08
C ASN A 52 55.30 -14.78 13.95
N GLU A 53 56.26 -15.10 14.81
CA GLU A 53 56.80 -16.44 15.01
C GLU A 53 55.63 -17.42 15.21
N LEU A 54 55.25 -18.10 14.11
CA LEU A 54 54.19 -19.09 14.07
C LEU A 54 54.53 -20.19 15.07
N GLY A 55 53.87 -20.16 16.23
CA GLY A 55 54.01 -21.18 17.27
C GLY A 55 54.19 -20.65 18.69
N LEU A 56 54.46 -19.36 18.88
CA LEU A 56 54.50 -18.80 20.24
C LEU A 56 53.12 -18.30 20.67
N PRO A 57 52.67 -18.63 21.89
CA PRO A 57 51.41 -18.14 22.39
C PRO A 57 51.47 -16.60 22.51
N PRO A 58 50.36 -15.88 22.23
CA PRO A 58 50.35 -14.43 22.21
C PRO A 58 50.87 -13.85 23.53
N THR A 59 51.72 -12.83 23.43
CA THR A 59 52.30 -12.11 24.57
C THR A 59 51.20 -11.56 25.48
N GLY A 60 51.49 -11.40 26.78
CA GLY A 60 50.51 -10.99 27.80
C GLY A 60 49.75 -9.69 27.48
N GLU A 61 50.43 -8.73 26.85
CA GLU A 61 49.83 -7.46 26.40
C GLU A 61 48.85 -7.63 25.23
N SER A 62 49.10 -8.60 24.35
CA SER A 62 48.20 -8.94 23.26
C SER A 62 46.94 -9.63 23.78
N ARG A 63 47.06 -10.45 24.83
CA ARG A 63 45.91 -11.13 25.45
C ARG A 63 44.92 -10.17 26.10
N SER A 64 45.38 -9.10 26.76
CA SER A 64 44.49 -8.12 27.38
C SER A 64 43.72 -7.31 26.33
N LYS A 65 44.38 -6.93 25.23
CA LYS A 65 43.74 -6.27 24.08
C LYS A 65 42.74 -7.17 23.37
N ILE A 66 43.08 -8.44 23.15
CA ILE A 66 42.16 -9.43 22.56
C ILE A 66 40.96 -9.64 23.49
N SER A 67 41.18 -9.76 24.80
CA SER A 67 40.11 -9.94 25.78
C SER A 67 39.14 -8.75 25.82
N SER A 68 39.66 -7.51 25.78
CA SER A 68 38.81 -6.31 25.75
C SER A 68 38.03 -6.18 24.44
N LEU A 69 38.63 -6.55 23.30
CA LEU A 69 37.94 -6.61 22.01
C LEU A 69 36.84 -7.67 21.99
N VAL A 70 37.10 -8.85 22.56
CA VAL A 70 36.10 -9.93 22.68
C VAL A 70 34.96 -9.49 23.60
N ALA A 71 35.25 -8.84 24.73
CA ALA A 71 34.22 -8.31 25.63
C ALA A 71 33.36 -7.22 24.95
N ARG A 72 33.97 -6.34 24.16
CA ARG A 72 33.26 -5.32 23.37
C ARG A 72 32.39 -5.96 22.29
N ASN A 73 32.90 -6.93 21.54
CA ASN A 73 32.13 -7.66 20.53
C ASN A 73 30.94 -8.44 21.14
N ARG A 74 31.10 -8.99 22.34
CA ARG A 74 30.00 -9.65 23.06
C ARG A 74 28.90 -8.68 23.50
N ARG A 75 29.20 -7.40 23.78
CA ARG A 75 28.18 -6.39 24.06
C ARG A 75 27.43 -5.98 22.79
N ILE A 76 28.16 -5.79 21.69
CA ILE A 76 27.57 -5.41 20.39
C ILE A 76 26.61 -6.52 19.92
N ARG A 77 27.02 -7.80 19.99
CA ARG A 77 26.16 -8.93 19.59
C ARG A 77 24.87 -9.05 20.42
N ARG A 78 24.94 -8.82 21.74
CA ARG A 78 23.74 -8.82 22.60
C ARG A 78 22.77 -7.68 22.25
N TYR A 79 23.29 -6.52 21.90
CA TYR A 79 22.46 -5.39 21.47
C TYR A 79 21.80 -5.62 20.10
N THR A 80 22.45 -6.35 19.19
CA THR A 80 21.89 -6.65 17.86
C THR A 80 20.92 -7.82 17.88
N GLN A 81 21.16 -8.87 18.69
CA GLN A 81 20.27 -10.04 18.78
C GLN A 81 18.94 -9.72 19.47
N ASN A 82 18.93 -8.82 20.46
CA ASN A 82 17.68 -8.43 21.14
C ASN A 82 16.88 -7.37 20.38
N ASN A 83 17.39 -6.85 19.26
CA ASN A 83 16.73 -5.76 18.53
C ASN A 83 15.58 -6.26 17.66
N ALA A 84 15.67 -7.45 17.07
CA ALA A 84 14.62 -7.98 16.18
C ALA A 84 13.31 -8.23 16.94
N LEU A 85 13.37 -8.99 18.03
CA LEU A 85 12.18 -9.26 18.87
C LEU A 85 11.63 -7.99 19.50
N THR A 86 12.49 -7.08 19.95
CA THR A 86 12.03 -5.80 20.51
C THR A 86 11.37 -4.92 19.44
N LYS A 87 11.91 -4.90 18.21
CA LYS A 87 11.28 -4.21 17.07
C LYS A 87 9.96 -4.86 16.68
N HIS A 88 9.88 -6.19 16.68
CA HIS A 88 8.67 -6.94 16.40
C HIS A 88 7.59 -6.69 17.45
N ARG A 89 7.91 -6.77 18.75
CA ARG A 89 6.98 -6.40 19.84
C ARG A 89 6.47 -4.97 19.67
N ARG A 90 7.36 -4.00 19.41
CA ARG A 90 6.97 -2.60 19.13
C ARG A 90 6.10 -2.47 17.87
N TRP A 91 6.39 -3.24 16.83
CA TRP A 91 5.60 -3.23 15.60
C TRP A 91 4.21 -3.82 15.84
N LEU A 92 4.08 -4.95 16.54
CA LEU A 92 2.80 -5.53 16.95
C LEU A 92 2.00 -4.56 17.83
N SER A 93 2.63 -3.89 18.79
CA SER A 93 1.95 -2.88 19.60
C SER A 93 1.45 -1.71 18.74
N ARG A 94 2.25 -1.24 17.77
CA ARG A 94 1.82 -0.21 16.81
C ARG A 94 0.67 -0.70 15.93
N LEU A 95 0.75 -1.92 15.42
CA LEU A 95 -0.29 -2.54 14.60
C LEU A 95 -1.62 -2.67 15.38
N GLY A 96 -1.53 -3.05 16.65
CA GLY A 96 -2.69 -3.10 17.56
C GLY A 96 -3.32 -1.73 17.80
N VAL A 97 -2.49 -0.68 17.93
CA VAL A 97 -2.97 0.72 18.07
C VAL A 97 -3.61 1.20 16.76
N THR A 98 -2.99 0.98 15.60
CA THR A 98 -3.57 1.39 14.30
C THR A 98 -4.88 0.66 14.02
N ALA A 99 -4.97 -0.63 14.33
CA ALA A 99 -6.22 -1.39 14.20
C ALA A 99 -7.34 -0.86 15.12
N LYS A 100 -7.01 -0.45 16.35
CA LYS A 100 -7.98 0.18 17.26
C LYS A 100 -8.45 1.54 16.76
N VAL A 101 -7.54 2.37 16.23
CA VAL A 101 -7.87 3.68 15.65
C VAL A 101 -8.76 3.52 14.41
N ALA A 102 -8.45 2.56 13.53
CA ALA A 102 -9.27 2.27 12.36
C ALA A 102 -10.70 1.84 12.75
N LYS A 103 -10.84 0.91 13.70
CA LYS A 103 -12.16 0.50 14.22
C LYS A 103 -12.95 1.66 14.83
N ALA A 104 -12.30 2.52 15.60
CA ALA A 104 -12.96 3.70 16.18
C ALA A 104 -13.42 4.71 15.11
N ALA A 105 -12.66 4.87 14.02
CA ALA A 105 -13.05 5.69 12.89
C ALA A 105 -14.27 5.09 12.14
N ASP A 106 -14.29 3.77 11.95
CA ASP A 106 -15.43 3.07 11.33
C ASP A 106 -16.71 3.19 12.17
N GLU A 107 -16.60 3.05 13.49
CA GLU A 107 -17.73 3.24 14.41
C GLU A 107 -18.27 4.68 14.33
N LEU A 108 -17.40 5.69 14.26
CA LEU A 108 -17.82 7.09 14.12
C LEU A 108 -18.53 7.33 12.77
N ASN A 109 -18.00 6.77 11.68
CA ASN A 109 -18.62 6.83 10.35
C ASN A 109 -19.98 6.14 10.34
N GLN A 110 -20.14 5.01 11.04
CA GLN A 110 -21.43 4.33 11.17
C GLN A 110 -22.45 5.17 11.96
N ILE A 111 -22.03 5.77 13.08
CA ILE A 111 -22.89 6.68 13.86
C ILE A 111 -23.34 7.87 12.99
N GLU A 112 -22.42 8.48 12.24
CA GLU A 112 -22.76 9.59 11.35
C GLU A 112 -23.73 9.15 10.23
N ALA A 113 -23.51 7.98 9.64
CA ALA A 113 -24.40 7.42 8.63
C ALA A 113 -25.80 7.13 9.20
N GLU A 114 -25.89 6.62 10.44
CA GLU A 114 -27.15 6.43 11.14
C GLU A 114 -27.86 7.75 11.44
N GLU A 115 -27.12 8.77 11.88
CA GLU A 115 -27.68 10.11 12.08
C GLU A 115 -28.21 10.71 10.79
N ARG A 116 -27.48 10.58 9.67
CA ARG A 116 -27.94 11.02 8.35
C ARG A 116 -29.22 10.29 7.95
N LYS A 117 -29.28 8.97 8.17
CA LYS A 117 -30.51 8.16 7.95
C LYS A 117 -31.67 8.63 8.85
N ARG A 118 -31.43 8.94 10.13
CA ARG A 118 -32.45 9.47 11.06
C ARG A 118 -32.96 10.84 10.62
N LYS A 119 -32.05 11.76 10.27
CA LYS A 119 -32.37 13.10 9.75
C LYS A 119 -33.20 13.00 8.48
N PHE A 120 -32.84 12.10 7.55
CA PHE A 120 -33.60 11.85 6.33
C PHE A 120 -35.00 11.28 6.62
N LYS A 121 -35.12 10.27 7.50
CA LYS A 121 -36.43 9.73 7.93
C LYS A 121 -37.32 10.85 8.51
N ASN A 122 -36.78 11.66 9.42
CA ASN A 122 -37.51 12.78 10.02
C ASN A 122 -37.93 13.84 8.99
N PHE A 123 -37.07 14.12 8.01
CA PHE A 123 -37.39 15.02 6.91
C PHE A 123 -38.54 14.46 6.06
N THR A 124 -38.48 13.19 5.67
CA THR A 124 -39.53 12.56 4.85
C THR A 124 -40.87 12.48 5.57
N THR A 125 -40.88 12.20 6.88
CA THR A 125 -42.12 12.17 7.67
C THR A 125 -42.71 13.58 7.83
N ALA A 126 -41.88 14.60 8.08
CA ALA A 126 -42.31 15.99 8.13
C ALA A 126 -42.88 16.47 6.78
N LEU A 127 -42.24 16.08 5.67
CA LEU A 127 -42.69 16.41 4.32
C LEU A 127 -44.05 15.76 4.01
N ARG A 128 -44.22 14.46 4.34
CA ARG A 128 -45.51 13.77 4.19
C ARG A 128 -46.60 14.43 5.03
N LYS A 129 -46.29 14.83 6.26
CA LYS A 129 -47.24 15.53 7.15
C LYS A 129 -47.69 16.87 6.56
N LYS A 130 -46.76 17.68 6.03
CA LYS A 130 -47.10 18.96 5.38
C LYS A 130 -47.96 18.78 4.13
N ILE A 131 -47.71 17.74 3.33
CA ILE A 131 -48.54 17.41 2.17
C ILE A 131 -49.97 17.07 2.62
N LEU A 132 -50.12 16.26 3.68
CA LEU A 132 -51.43 15.91 4.25
C LEU A 132 -52.17 17.13 4.82
N GLU A 133 -51.45 18.10 5.37
CA GLU A 133 -52.01 19.34 5.94
C GLU A 133 -52.39 20.39 4.87
N GLY A 134 -52.08 20.15 3.59
CA GLY A 134 -52.38 21.10 2.50
C GLY A 134 -51.61 22.42 2.59
N SER A 135 -50.53 22.47 3.38
CA SER A 135 -49.69 23.67 3.49
C SER A 135 -48.81 23.82 2.25
N PRO A 136 -48.65 25.05 1.70
CA PRO A 136 -47.81 25.29 0.53
C PRO A 136 -46.35 24.86 0.78
N LEU A 137 -45.78 24.14 -0.19
CA LEU A 137 -44.47 23.48 -0.13
C LEU A 137 -43.29 24.46 -0.17
N ASP A 138 -43.54 25.73 -0.49
CA ASP A 138 -42.53 26.76 -0.73
C ASP A 138 -41.70 27.10 0.52
N ASN A 139 -42.18 26.70 1.71
CA ASN A 139 -41.52 26.92 3.01
C ASN A 139 -41.02 25.61 3.66
N VAL A 140 -40.91 24.53 2.89
CA VAL A 140 -40.17 23.34 3.32
C VAL A 140 -38.71 23.64 3.04
N GLY A 141 -37.88 23.80 4.07
CA GLY A 141 -36.48 24.21 3.96
C GLY A 141 -35.61 23.22 3.20
N TRP A 142 -35.80 23.06 1.89
CA TRP A 142 -34.95 22.30 0.99
C TRP A 142 -33.50 22.80 1.05
N ALA A 143 -33.33 24.11 1.30
CA ALA A 143 -32.04 24.76 1.50
C ALA A 143 -31.24 24.20 2.69
N SER A 144 -31.87 23.58 3.71
CA SER A 144 -31.12 22.98 4.82
C SER A 144 -30.54 21.61 4.48
N LEU A 145 -31.05 20.93 3.45
CA LEU A 145 -30.57 19.61 3.05
C LEU A 145 -29.36 19.72 2.11
N THR A 146 -29.34 20.71 1.22
CA THR A 146 -28.23 20.94 0.28
C THR A 146 -27.02 21.62 0.93
N ARG A 147 -27.23 22.48 1.93
CA ARG A 147 -26.13 23.19 2.62
C ARG A 147 -25.19 22.28 3.43
N GLY A 148 -25.62 21.06 3.75
CA GLY A 148 -24.76 20.05 4.39
C GLY A 148 -23.70 19.43 3.46
N GLN A 149 -23.96 19.39 2.15
CA GLN A 149 -22.99 18.89 1.16
C GLN A 149 -21.94 19.94 0.76
N GLU A 150 -22.31 21.22 0.72
CA GLU A 150 -21.34 22.29 0.41
C GLU A 150 -20.30 22.48 1.51
N LEU A 151 -20.66 22.33 2.80
CA LEU A 151 -19.72 22.55 3.91
C LEU A 151 -18.58 21.51 3.99
N ALA A 152 -18.74 20.33 3.38
CA ALA A 152 -17.66 19.35 3.25
C ALA A 152 -16.68 19.70 2.11
N ALA A 153 -17.14 20.39 1.07
CA ALA A 153 -16.32 20.82 -0.07
C ALA A 153 -15.63 22.18 0.15
N THR A 154 -16.13 23.03 1.05
CA THR A 154 -15.63 24.41 1.21
C THR A 154 -14.59 24.61 2.32
N ARG A 155 -14.01 23.54 2.91
CA ARG A 155 -12.96 23.70 3.93
C ARG A 155 -11.61 24.22 3.37
N GLU A 156 -11.49 24.41 2.05
CA GLU A 156 -10.29 24.97 1.41
C GLU A 156 -10.46 26.33 0.73
N SER A 157 -11.66 26.94 0.70
CA SER A 157 -11.82 28.27 0.11
C SER A 157 -12.48 29.24 1.07
N THR A 158 -11.67 30.06 1.74
CA THR A 158 -12.12 31.27 2.42
C THR A 158 -12.44 32.36 1.40
N PRO A 159 -13.70 32.73 1.15
CA PRO A 159 -14.01 33.88 0.32
C PRO A 159 -13.99 35.13 1.20
N LYS A 160 -13.26 36.13 0.72
CA LYS A 160 -13.20 37.49 1.26
C LYS A 160 -14.58 38.13 1.09
N LEU A 161 -15.32 38.28 2.19
CA LEU A 161 -16.63 38.93 2.24
C LEU A 161 -16.48 40.42 1.90
N GLY A 162 -17.13 40.83 0.82
CA GLY A 162 -17.38 42.20 0.43
C GLY A 162 -18.72 42.69 1.00
N ASP A 163 -18.71 43.96 1.38
CA ASP A 163 -19.82 44.69 1.97
C ASP A 163 -20.97 44.89 0.97
N GLY A 164 -22.19 44.52 1.36
CA GLY A 164 -23.42 44.73 0.60
C GLY A 164 -24.53 45.21 1.50
N GLU A 165 -24.79 46.51 1.46
CA GLU A 165 -25.86 47.23 2.17
C GLU A 165 -27.25 46.89 1.60
N GLY A 166 -28.24 46.72 2.49
CA GLY A 166 -29.64 46.48 2.08
C GLY A 166 -30.66 46.67 3.20
N ALA A 167 -31.22 47.87 3.25
CA ALA A 167 -32.55 48.30 3.72
C ALA A 167 -33.14 47.74 5.04
N SER A 168 -33.21 48.64 6.03
CA SER A 168 -33.77 48.52 7.37
C SER A 168 -35.28 48.81 7.43
N GLU A 169 -36.07 47.87 7.97
CA GLU A 169 -37.32 48.18 8.68
C GLU A 169 -37.01 48.44 10.15
N ALA A 170 -37.46 49.59 10.68
CA ALA A 170 -37.09 50.10 11.99
C ALA A 170 -37.72 49.28 13.14
N PRO A 171 -36.93 48.59 14.00
CA PRO A 171 -37.44 47.91 15.17
C PRO A 171 -37.70 48.89 16.31
N THR A 172 -38.89 48.80 16.91
CA THR A 172 -39.31 49.61 18.06
C THR A 172 -38.36 49.42 19.26
N GLU A 173 -37.93 50.53 19.88
CA GLU A 173 -36.83 50.58 20.87
C GLU A 173 -36.99 49.62 22.07
N LYS A 174 -38.21 49.20 22.42
CA LYS A 174 -38.47 48.31 23.56
C LYS A 174 -38.11 46.84 23.29
N GLU A 175 -38.03 46.42 22.02
CA GLU A 175 -37.66 45.05 21.66
C GLU A 175 -36.14 44.86 21.58
N ALA A 176 -35.40 45.93 21.30
CA ALA A 176 -33.94 45.91 21.19
C ALA A 176 -33.27 45.60 22.55
N ASP A 177 -33.81 46.13 23.64
CA ASP A 177 -33.23 45.93 24.97
C ASP A 177 -33.47 44.53 25.53
N HIS A 178 -34.65 43.95 25.27
CA HIS A 178 -34.94 42.56 25.65
C HIS A 178 -34.10 41.55 24.84
N LYS A 179 -33.84 41.83 23.55
CA LYS A 179 -32.94 41.00 22.72
C LYS A 179 -31.48 41.09 23.16
N LYS A 180 -31.02 42.24 23.67
CA LYS A 180 -29.66 42.37 24.22
C LYS A 180 -29.51 41.58 25.52
N LEU A 181 -30.48 41.65 26.43
CA LEU A 181 -30.44 40.92 27.71
C LEU A 181 -30.51 39.40 27.54
N THR A 182 -31.34 38.90 26.61
CA THR A 182 -31.43 37.46 26.34
C THR A 182 -30.19 36.90 25.63
N LYS A 183 -29.49 37.71 24.84
CA LYS A 183 -28.20 37.33 24.22
C LYS A 183 -27.06 37.26 25.23
N THR A 184 -27.00 38.17 26.20
CA THR A 184 -25.94 38.16 27.23
C THR A 184 -26.13 37.02 28.23
N LEU A 185 -27.37 36.69 28.60
CA LEU A 185 -27.70 35.54 29.45
C LEU A 185 -27.31 34.21 28.78
N LYS A 186 -27.72 34.00 27.52
CA LYS A 186 -27.36 32.78 26.78
C LYS A 186 -25.87 32.63 26.53
N LYS A 187 -25.14 33.74 26.43
CA LYS A 187 -23.68 33.71 26.31
C LYS A 187 -23.03 33.25 27.63
N LYS A 188 -23.48 33.79 28.77
CA LYS A 188 -22.99 33.36 30.08
C LYS A 188 -23.26 31.88 30.36
N GLU A 189 -24.47 31.41 30.06
CA GLU A 189 -24.82 29.98 30.24
C GLU A 189 -23.99 29.07 29.32
N ARG A 190 -23.68 29.51 28.09
CA ARG A 190 -22.76 28.77 27.21
C ARG A 190 -21.33 28.75 27.74
N ASP A 191 -20.82 29.90 28.16
CA ASP A 191 -19.45 30.01 28.68
C ASP A 191 -19.28 29.16 29.95
N GLU A 192 -20.30 29.04 30.81
CA GLU A 192 -20.30 28.16 31.99
C GLU A 192 -20.33 26.67 31.61
N VAL A 193 -21.20 26.27 30.66
CA VAL A 193 -21.26 24.87 30.20
C VAL A 193 -19.97 24.46 29.48
N ASP A 194 -19.37 25.34 28.69
CA ASP A 194 -18.09 25.08 28.03
C ASP A 194 -16.95 24.91 29.05
N LEU A 195 -16.98 25.67 30.15
CA LEU A 195 -15.99 25.55 31.21
C LEU A 195 -16.15 24.24 32.00
N GLU A 196 -17.38 23.86 32.36
CA GLU A 196 -17.66 22.56 32.99
C GLU A 196 -17.25 21.38 32.10
N MET A 197 -17.55 21.46 30.80
CA MET A 197 -17.19 20.43 29.85
C MET A 197 -15.67 20.33 29.64
N SER A 198 -14.96 21.47 29.67
CA SER A 198 -13.49 21.48 29.60
C SER A 198 -12.84 20.82 30.81
N MET A 199 -13.38 21.06 32.02
CA MET A 199 -12.87 20.43 33.25
C MET A 199 -13.08 18.91 33.25
N PHE A 200 -14.23 18.44 32.76
CA PHE A 200 -14.51 17.00 32.65
C PHE A 200 -13.59 16.30 31.65
N LEU A 201 -13.27 16.97 30.53
CA LEU A 201 -12.33 16.45 29.54
C LEU A 201 -10.90 16.38 30.10
N ASP A 202 -10.45 17.40 30.84
CA ASP A 202 -9.13 17.39 31.48
C ASP A 202 -9.00 16.27 32.52
N GLU A 203 -10.05 16.02 33.31
CA GLU A 203 -10.09 14.90 34.28
C GLU A 203 -10.03 13.55 33.56
N ALA A 204 -10.82 13.35 32.50
CA ALA A 204 -10.79 12.11 31.72
C ALA A 204 -9.42 11.86 31.05
N VAL A 205 -8.74 12.92 30.62
CA VAL A 205 -7.37 12.83 30.05
C VAL A 205 -6.35 12.47 31.13
N GLN A 206 -6.46 13.02 32.33
CA GLN A 206 -5.60 12.65 33.46
C GLN A 206 -5.80 11.17 33.84
N ASP A 207 -7.04 10.71 33.93
CA ASP A 207 -7.39 9.32 34.27
C ASP A 207 -6.91 8.32 33.21
N ALA A 208 -6.86 8.73 31.94
CA ALA A 208 -6.30 7.93 30.86
C ALA A 208 -4.76 7.87 30.92
N LEU A 209 -4.10 8.99 31.25
CA LEU A 209 -2.66 9.07 31.42
C LEU A 209 -2.16 8.21 32.60
N GLU A 210 -2.89 8.20 33.71
CA GLU A 210 -2.56 7.36 34.87
C GLU A 210 -2.69 5.88 34.54
N ARG A 211 -3.77 5.45 33.86
CA ARG A 211 -3.90 4.06 33.39
C ARG A 211 -2.79 3.65 32.41
N GLU A 212 -2.38 4.54 31.50
CA GLU A 212 -1.27 4.23 30.58
C GLU A 212 0.05 4.08 31.36
N LYS A 213 0.28 4.90 32.38
CA LYS A 213 1.46 4.81 33.24
C LYS A 213 1.49 3.50 34.02
N GLU A 214 0.38 3.11 34.63
CA GLU A 214 0.25 1.82 35.33
C GLU A 214 0.51 0.64 34.38
N TYR A 215 -0.03 0.69 33.16
CA TYR A 215 0.19 -0.35 32.16
C TYR A 215 1.67 -0.46 31.75
N ARG A 216 2.37 0.66 31.56
CA ARG A 216 3.81 0.65 31.27
C ARG A 216 4.66 0.15 32.44
N GLU A 217 4.26 0.43 33.68
CA GLU A 217 4.93 -0.10 34.86
C GLU A 217 4.74 -1.62 34.98
N GLN A 218 3.53 -2.13 34.67
CA GLN A 218 3.27 -3.57 34.60
C GLN A 218 4.07 -4.26 33.48
N GLU A 219 4.09 -3.70 32.27
CA GLU A 219 4.86 -4.23 31.14
C GLU A 219 6.38 -4.23 31.43
N ALA A 220 6.89 -3.19 32.09
CA ALA A 220 8.28 -3.12 32.50
C ALA A 220 8.62 -4.16 33.58
N ALA A 221 7.71 -4.42 34.52
CA ALA A 221 7.89 -5.45 35.54
C ALA A 221 7.86 -6.86 34.94
N GLU A 222 6.95 -7.14 34.00
CA GLU A 222 6.88 -8.42 33.29
C GLU A 222 8.13 -8.66 32.43
N ALA A 223 8.58 -7.64 31.68
CA ALA A 223 9.81 -7.73 30.89
C ALA A 223 11.05 -7.95 31.76
N ALA A 224 11.10 -7.37 32.97
CA ALA A 224 12.18 -7.62 33.92
C ALA A 224 12.17 -9.07 34.45
N ALA A 225 10.98 -9.61 34.74
CA ALA A 225 10.83 -11.00 35.18
C ALA A 225 11.18 -12.00 34.07
N GLU A 226 10.76 -11.73 32.83
CA GLU A 226 11.10 -12.55 31.64
C GLU A 226 12.62 -12.55 31.39
N ALA A 227 13.27 -11.39 31.49
CA ALA A 227 14.72 -11.28 31.32
C ALA A 227 15.51 -12.02 32.42
N GLU A 228 14.99 -12.08 33.66
CA GLU A 228 15.61 -12.83 34.75
C GLU A 228 15.46 -14.35 34.53
N ALA A 229 14.30 -14.81 34.03
CA ALA A 229 14.08 -16.21 33.67
C ALA A 229 14.98 -16.67 32.50
N GLU A 230 15.09 -15.86 31.44
CA GLU A 230 15.93 -16.17 30.27
C GLU A 230 17.43 -16.20 30.65
N ALA A 231 17.85 -15.34 31.59
CA ALA A 231 19.22 -15.35 32.09
C ALA A 231 19.54 -16.63 32.88
N ALA A 232 18.59 -17.15 33.65
CA ALA A 232 18.75 -18.40 34.41
C ALA A 232 18.87 -19.63 33.47
N GLU A 233 18.03 -19.71 32.43
CA GLU A 233 18.04 -20.84 31.48
C GLU A 233 19.35 -20.89 30.67
N LYS A 234 19.85 -19.74 30.21
CA LYS A 234 21.13 -19.62 29.48
C LYS A 234 22.37 -19.97 30.29
N ASP A 235 22.27 -20.03 31.61
CA ASP A 235 23.36 -20.45 32.49
C ASP A 235 23.32 -21.96 32.80
N GLU A 236 22.17 -22.61 32.67
CA GLU A 236 22.06 -24.08 32.72
C GLU A 236 22.49 -24.73 31.40
N GLU A 237 22.05 -24.18 30.26
CA GLU A 237 22.36 -24.73 28.93
C GLU A 237 23.86 -24.67 28.59
N LYS A 238 24.57 -23.61 29.01
CA LYS A 238 26.02 -23.51 28.85
C LYS A 238 26.79 -24.54 29.68
N LYS A 239 26.28 -24.90 30.87
CA LYS A 239 26.92 -25.93 31.70
C LYS A 239 26.71 -27.33 31.13
N ALA A 240 25.56 -27.59 30.51
CA ALA A 240 25.28 -28.86 29.83
C ALA A 240 26.09 -29.03 28.53
N SER A 241 26.16 -28.00 27.69
CA SER A 241 26.85 -28.06 26.39
C SER A 241 28.38 -28.12 26.49
N ASP A 242 29.01 -27.47 27.48
CA ASP A 242 30.47 -27.55 27.69
C ASP A 242 30.90 -28.93 28.26
N ALA A 243 29.99 -29.67 28.90
CA ALA A 243 30.27 -31.04 29.35
C ALA A 243 30.27 -32.04 28.17
N LEU A 244 29.30 -31.95 27.26
CA LEU A 244 29.15 -32.85 26.11
C LEU A 244 30.24 -32.63 25.04
N ARG A 245 30.69 -31.38 24.83
CA ARG A 245 31.68 -31.05 23.80
C ARG A 245 33.09 -31.59 24.09
N ARG A 246 33.41 -31.92 25.34
CA ARG A 246 34.73 -32.43 25.74
C ARG A 246 34.95 -33.92 25.46
N GLU A 247 33.91 -34.71 25.23
CA GLU A 247 34.04 -36.15 24.98
C GLU A 247 34.12 -36.52 23.48
N ASN A 248 33.45 -35.78 22.58
CA ASN A 248 33.33 -36.20 21.17
C ASN A 248 34.39 -35.66 20.18
N SER A 249 35.28 -34.75 20.59
CA SER A 249 36.16 -34.03 19.64
C SER A 249 37.48 -34.72 19.26
N LYS A 250 37.72 -35.99 19.63
CA LYS A 250 39.01 -36.67 19.37
C LYS A 250 38.97 -37.87 18.39
N ALA A 251 37.82 -38.26 17.84
CA ALA A 251 37.72 -39.47 17.00
C ALA A 251 37.15 -39.28 15.57
N ALA A 252 36.56 -38.13 15.24
CA ALA A 252 35.67 -38.01 14.06
C ALA A 252 36.31 -37.51 12.73
N GLU A 253 37.59 -37.15 12.69
CA GLU A 253 38.16 -36.44 11.51
C GLU A 253 38.71 -37.35 10.38
N SER A 254 38.81 -38.67 10.56
CA SER A 254 39.45 -39.56 9.56
C SER A 254 38.52 -40.48 8.75
N SER A 255 37.21 -40.53 9.06
CA SER A 255 36.28 -41.50 8.45
C SER A 255 35.36 -40.95 7.35
N LYS A 256 35.28 -39.62 7.16
CA LYS A 256 34.26 -38.98 6.29
C LYS A 256 34.38 -39.28 4.78
N ASN A 257 35.53 -39.81 4.31
CA ASN A 257 35.80 -40.02 2.89
C ASN A 257 35.76 -41.48 2.41
N ARG A 258 35.40 -42.45 3.26
CA ARG A 258 35.20 -43.83 2.80
C ARG A 258 33.76 -43.99 2.27
N PRO A 259 33.56 -44.55 1.06
CA PRO A 259 32.23 -44.78 0.54
C PRO A 259 31.47 -45.80 1.40
N ALA A 260 30.14 -45.69 1.50
CA ALA A 260 29.30 -46.43 2.44
C ALA A 260 29.49 -47.96 2.40
N TRP A 261 29.84 -48.52 1.24
CA TRP A 261 30.07 -49.96 1.06
C TRP A 261 31.38 -50.48 1.66
N ALA A 262 32.29 -49.59 2.08
CA ALA A 262 33.58 -49.94 2.68
C ALA A 262 33.59 -49.82 4.22
N LEU A 263 32.47 -49.42 4.84
CA LEU A 263 32.32 -49.30 6.28
C LEU A 263 31.77 -50.61 6.86
N SER A 264 32.15 -50.93 8.10
CA SER A 264 31.50 -52.01 8.83
C SER A 264 30.04 -51.63 9.14
N LYS A 265 29.17 -52.62 9.36
CA LYS A 265 27.74 -52.37 9.64
C LYS A 265 27.52 -51.38 10.80
N GLU A 266 28.33 -51.48 11.85
CA GLU A 266 28.28 -50.57 13.01
C GLU A 266 28.72 -49.14 12.64
N GLN A 267 29.75 -49.00 11.80
CA GLN A 267 30.20 -47.68 11.34
C GLN A 267 29.24 -47.04 10.33
N ALA A 268 28.53 -47.86 9.55
CA ALA A 268 27.47 -47.39 8.66
C ALA A 268 26.28 -46.85 9.47
N GLN A 269 25.83 -47.56 10.50
CA GLN A 269 24.76 -47.07 11.39
C GLN A 269 25.15 -45.80 12.14
N ALA A 270 26.37 -45.71 12.68
CA ALA A 270 26.82 -44.49 13.34
C ALA A 270 26.85 -43.28 12.38
N ARG A 271 27.16 -43.51 11.10
CA ARG A 271 27.11 -42.45 10.08
C ARG A 271 25.67 -42.07 9.72
N GLU A 272 24.75 -43.03 9.69
CA GLU A 272 23.31 -42.74 9.50
C GLU A 272 22.76 -41.91 10.66
N GLU A 273 23.10 -42.24 11.91
CA GLU A 273 22.73 -41.47 13.10
C GLU A 273 23.32 -40.04 13.07
N ASP A 274 24.58 -39.88 12.67
CA ASP A 274 25.20 -38.56 12.49
C ASP A 274 24.49 -37.73 11.39
N GLU A 275 24.08 -38.38 10.29
CA GLU A 275 23.34 -37.75 9.19
C GLU A 275 21.90 -37.38 9.62
N GLU A 276 21.26 -38.18 10.47
CA GLU A 276 19.96 -37.88 11.09
C GLU A 276 20.04 -36.67 12.03
N ASP A 277 21.07 -36.59 12.88
CA ASP A 277 21.32 -35.44 13.75
C ASP A 277 21.62 -34.17 12.95
N GLU A 278 22.38 -34.28 11.85
CA GLU A 278 22.60 -33.16 10.92
C GLU A 278 21.30 -32.72 10.27
N LEU A 279 20.43 -33.64 9.85
CA LEU A 279 19.09 -33.33 9.33
C LEU A 279 18.22 -32.62 10.37
N MET A 280 18.21 -33.11 11.61
CA MET A 280 17.45 -32.50 12.71
C MET A 280 17.99 -31.10 13.06
N SER A 281 19.32 -30.91 13.00
CA SER A 281 19.96 -29.60 13.17
C SER A 281 19.64 -28.64 12.02
N PHE A 282 19.53 -29.15 10.79
CA PHE A 282 19.12 -28.38 9.63
C PHE A 282 17.65 -27.96 9.70
N ILE A 283 16.76 -28.87 10.08
CA ILE A 283 15.32 -28.59 10.24
C ILE A 283 15.10 -27.54 11.34
N SER A 284 15.80 -27.66 12.47
CA SER A 284 15.71 -26.67 13.56
C SER A 284 16.41 -25.35 13.24
N GLY A 285 17.42 -25.36 12.38
CA GLY A 285 18.09 -24.17 11.86
C GLY A 285 17.36 -23.51 10.69
N LEU A 286 16.34 -24.16 10.11
CA LEU A 286 15.53 -23.58 9.06
C LEU A 286 14.52 -22.59 9.68
N ASP A 287 14.89 -21.32 9.66
CA ASP A 287 14.02 -20.22 10.09
C ASP A 287 12.98 -19.92 9.00
N TYR A 288 11.94 -20.76 8.95
CA TYR A 288 10.81 -20.57 8.03
C TYR A 288 10.15 -19.21 8.20
N ASP A 289 10.12 -18.68 9.42
CA ASP A 289 9.53 -17.37 9.71
C ASP A 289 10.37 -16.26 9.08
N SER A 290 11.71 -16.32 9.18
CA SER A 290 12.60 -15.37 8.48
C SER A 290 12.44 -15.45 6.97
N TYR A 291 12.30 -16.65 6.40
CA TYR A 291 12.07 -16.82 4.97
C TYR A 291 10.70 -16.23 4.54
N MET A 292 9.64 -16.50 5.30
CA MET A 292 8.30 -15.96 5.03
C MET A 292 8.24 -14.44 5.22
N ASP A 293 8.99 -13.89 6.17
CA ASP A 293 9.12 -12.44 6.38
C ASP A 293 9.87 -11.76 5.23
N GLU A 294 10.94 -12.36 4.71
CA GLU A 294 11.65 -11.85 3.53
C GLU A 294 10.75 -11.91 2.29
N TYR A 295 10.00 -12.99 2.15
CA TYR A 295 9.02 -13.14 1.07
C TYR A 295 7.88 -12.12 1.16
N SER A 296 7.28 -11.94 2.34
CA SER A 296 6.19 -10.98 2.57
C SER A 296 6.64 -9.54 2.32
N LYS A 297 7.87 -9.18 2.73
CA LYS A 297 8.45 -7.85 2.44
C LYS A 297 8.63 -7.63 0.94
N ALA A 298 9.09 -8.64 0.21
CA ALA A 298 9.24 -8.54 -1.23
C ALA A 298 7.87 -8.34 -1.93
N GLU A 299 6.81 -8.99 -1.45
CA GLU A 299 5.45 -8.77 -1.94
C GLU A 299 4.93 -7.37 -1.59
N GLU A 300 5.14 -6.90 -0.34
CA GLU A 300 4.76 -5.56 0.09
C GLU A 300 5.45 -4.47 -0.76
N ASP A 301 6.77 -4.59 -0.98
CA ASP A 301 7.54 -3.66 -1.81
C ASP A 301 7.03 -3.64 -3.27
N ALA A 302 6.63 -4.80 -3.80
CA ALA A 302 6.06 -4.91 -5.14
C ALA A 302 4.68 -4.25 -5.23
N ILE A 303 3.81 -4.49 -4.25
CA ILE A 303 2.47 -3.88 -4.19
C ILE A 303 2.59 -2.36 -4.02
N GLU A 304 3.46 -1.87 -3.13
CA GLU A 304 3.69 -0.43 -2.93
C GLU A 304 4.18 0.23 -4.23
N GLY A 305 5.04 -0.44 -4.98
CA GLY A 305 5.47 0.01 -6.30
C GLY A 305 4.31 0.16 -7.30
N ILE A 306 3.36 -0.78 -7.30
CA ILE A 306 2.17 -0.74 -8.17
C ILE A 306 1.23 0.39 -7.74
N VAL A 307 0.95 0.52 -6.44
CA VAL A 307 0.05 1.56 -5.92
C VAL A 307 0.57 2.96 -6.26
N LYS A 308 1.88 3.20 -6.11
CA LYS A 308 2.49 4.48 -6.50
C LYS A 308 2.32 4.79 -7.99
N LYS A 309 2.48 3.78 -8.86
CA LYS A 309 2.28 3.95 -10.31
C LYS A 309 0.81 4.26 -10.63
N VAL A 310 -0.13 3.58 -9.98
CA VAL A 310 -1.58 3.84 -10.16
C VAL A 310 -1.96 5.24 -9.69
N ASP A 311 -1.41 5.70 -8.56
CA ASP A 311 -1.65 7.05 -8.06
C ASP A 311 -1.06 8.12 -9.01
N GLU A 312 0.14 7.90 -9.54
CA GLU A 312 0.74 8.80 -10.54
C GLU A 312 -0.08 8.84 -11.84
N GLU A 313 -0.50 7.70 -12.36
CA GLU A 313 -1.32 7.61 -13.58
C GLU A 313 -2.71 8.23 -13.38
N SER A 314 -3.33 8.01 -12.20
CA SER A 314 -4.61 8.62 -11.83
C SER A 314 -4.54 10.15 -11.83
N LEU A 315 -3.44 10.74 -11.32
CA LEU A 315 -3.24 12.19 -11.35
C LEU A 315 -3.02 12.73 -12.76
N GLU A 316 -2.43 11.95 -13.66
CA GLU A 316 -2.28 12.32 -15.07
C GLU A 316 -3.60 12.23 -15.83
N ASP A 317 -4.38 11.18 -15.59
CA ASP A 317 -5.72 11.00 -16.12
C ASP A 317 -6.67 12.11 -15.67
N GLU A 318 -6.60 12.54 -14.40
CA GLU A 318 -7.38 13.67 -13.90
C GLU A 318 -7.02 14.98 -14.61
N LYS A 319 -5.72 15.22 -14.86
CA LYS A 319 -5.25 16.40 -15.61
C LYS A 319 -5.70 16.34 -17.06
N ASN A 320 -5.63 15.17 -17.69
CA ASN A 320 -6.05 14.95 -19.07
C ASN A 320 -7.56 15.10 -19.22
N TRP A 321 -8.33 14.58 -18.26
CA TRP A 321 -9.78 14.77 -18.20
C TRP A 321 -10.13 16.25 -18.01
N LYS A 322 -9.52 16.96 -17.06
CA LYS A 322 -9.71 18.41 -16.85
C LYS A 322 -9.42 19.22 -18.12
N LYS A 323 -8.32 18.89 -18.83
CA LYS A 323 -8.02 19.50 -20.14
C LYS A 323 -9.10 19.18 -21.17
N SER A 324 -9.50 17.91 -21.32
CA SER A 324 -10.53 17.51 -22.28
C SER A 324 -11.88 18.18 -21.99
N PHE A 325 -12.23 18.33 -20.72
CA PHE A 325 -13.44 19.00 -20.26
C PHE A 325 -13.42 20.49 -20.59
N VAL A 326 -12.33 21.20 -20.27
CA VAL A 326 -12.18 22.62 -20.64
C VAL A 326 -12.22 22.80 -22.16
N THR A 327 -11.62 21.87 -22.91
CA THR A 327 -11.64 21.91 -24.37
C THR A 327 -13.07 21.71 -24.91
N ALA A 328 -13.81 20.74 -24.38
CA ALA A 328 -15.19 20.46 -24.77
C ALA A 328 -16.14 21.61 -24.40
N VAL A 329 -15.97 22.22 -23.21
CA VAL A 329 -16.76 23.39 -22.79
C VAL A 329 -16.44 24.60 -23.67
N ASN A 330 -15.17 24.87 -23.98
CA ASN A 330 -14.80 25.94 -24.90
C ASN A 330 -15.30 25.70 -26.33
N GLU A 331 -15.35 24.45 -26.78
CA GLU A 331 -15.92 24.08 -28.08
C GLU A 331 -17.43 24.34 -28.10
N ALA A 332 -18.17 23.92 -27.06
CA ALA A 332 -19.60 24.18 -26.93
C ALA A 332 -19.95 25.69 -26.86
N ILE A 333 -19.18 26.48 -26.11
CA ILE A 333 -19.39 27.94 -26.04
C ILE A 333 -19.10 28.61 -27.38
N ASN A 334 -18.05 28.18 -28.09
CA ASN A 334 -17.73 28.72 -29.40
C ASN A 334 -18.78 28.33 -30.45
N ASP A 335 -19.35 27.13 -30.37
CA ASP A 335 -20.41 26.65 -31.28
C ASP A 335 -21.69 27.49 -31.10
N GLU A 336 -22.11 27.74 -29.86
CA GLU A 336 -23.27 28.61 -29.55
C GLU A 336 -23.07 30.05 -30.06
N LEU A 337 -21.84 30.58 -29.94
CA LEU A 337 -21.48 31.90 -30.47
C LEU A 337 -21.46 31.96 -32.00
N LEU A 338 -21.16 30.84 -32.66
CA LEU A 338 -21.07 30.75 -34.11
C LEU A 338 -22.47 30.60 -34.73
N GLU A 339 -23.36 29.83 -34.10
CA GLU A 339 -24.79 29.78 -34.47
C GLU A 339 -25.43 31.17 -34.34
N LYS A 340 -25.19 31.87 -33.23
CA LYS A 340 -25.77 33.21 -33.01
C LYS A 340 -25.28 34.28 -33.98
N ASN A 341 -24.08 34.13 -34.55
CA ASN A 341 -23.56 35.03 -35.58
C ASN A 341 -24.01 34.68 -37.01
N MET A 342 -24.58 33.49 -37.24
CA MET A 342 -25.14 33.12 -38.54
C MET A 342 -26.64 33.42 -38.65
N GLU A 343 -27.36 33.55 -37.54
CA GLU A 343 -28.82 33.78 -37.55
C GLU A 343 -29.22 35.23 -37.92
N ASP A 344 -28.31 36.21 -37.81
CA ASP A 344 -28.57 37.63 -38.15
C ASP A 344 -28.14 38.03 -39.58
N LYS A 345 -27.99 37.07 -40.51
CA LYS A 345 -27.52 37.33 -41.89
C LYS A 345 -28.50 37.01 -43.02
N ASP A 346 -29.74 36.71 -42.68
CA ASP A 346 -30.82 36.56 -43.65
C ASP A 346 -31.76 37.76 -43.55
N ASP A 347 -31.34 38.93 -44.05
CA ASP A 347 -32.21 40.02 -44.52
C ASP A 347 -31.32 41.19 -44.97
N ASP A 348 -30.80 41.12 -46.19
CA ASP A 348 -30.87 42.22 -47.15
C ASP A 348 -30.17 41.85 -48.47
N ASP A 349 -30.87 42.19 -49.55
CA ASP A 349 -30.49 42.11 -50.95
C ASP A 349 -29.00 42.35 -51.25
N VAL A 350 -28.47 41.67 -52.29
CA VAL A 350 -27.97 42.33 -53.51
C VAL A 350 -27.42 41.31 -54.52
N VAL A 351 -28.06 41.37 -55.68
CA VAL A 351 -27.62 40.91 -57.00
C VAL A 351 -26.18 41.36 -57.32
N SER A 352 -25.28 40.43 -57.64
CA SER A 352 -24.29 40.50 -58.74
C SER A 352 -23.36 39.29 -58.65
N GLN A 353 -23.44 38.32 -59.55
CA GLN A 353 -22.77 38.36 -60.85
C GLN A 353 -21.30 38.80 -60.75
N MET A 354 -20.41 37.86 -60.44
CA MET A 354 -19.09 37.86 -61.08
C MET A 354 -18.46 36.46 -61.08
N ASP A 355 -18.31 35.95 -62.29
CA ASP A 355 -17.38 34.88 -62.65
C ASP A 355 -15.94 35.27 -62.29
N GLY A 356 -15.13 34.28 -61.90
CA GLY A 356 -13.72 34.27 -62.26
C GLY A 356 -12.72 33.86 -61.18
N ARG A 357 -12.15 32.66 -61.39
CA ARG A 357 -10.75 32.27 -61.14
C ARG A 357 -10.29 32.19 -59.67
N SER A 358 -10.08 30.99 -59.13
CA SER A 358 -8.95 30.04 -59.32
C SER A 358 -7.83 30.18 -58.26
N VAL A 359 -7.39 29.02 -57.75
CA VAL A 359 -6.06 28.69 -57.22
C VAL A 359 -5.74 29.09 -55.76
N GLY A 360 -5.44 28.07 -54.95
CA GLY A 360 -4.48 28.17 -53.83
C GLY A 360 -4.95 27.56 -52.51
N THR A 361 -5.00 26.22 -52.38
CA THR A 361 -4.07 25.42 -51.54
C THR A 361 -3.93 25.84 -50.07
N GLY A 362 -4.36 24.95 -49.15
CA GLY A 362 -3.91 25.03 -47.76
C GLY A 362 -4.71 24.30 -46.69
N VAL A 363 -5.66 23.40 -47.00
CA VAL A 363 -6.40 22.67 -45.96
C VAL A 363 -5.69 21.36 -45.63
N THR A 364 -5.14 21.31 -44.42
CA THR A 364 -4.41 20.19 -43.82
C THR A 364 -5.27 18.93 -43.67
N ARG A 365 -4.61 17.79 -43.90
CA ARG A 365 -5.15 16.46 -44.22
C ARG A 365 -5.66 15.64 -43.02
N THR A 366 -5.88 16.23 -41.85
CA THR A 366 -6.10 15.47 -40.60
C THR A 366 -7.56 15.29 -40.17
N SER A 367 -8.53 16.00 -40.76
CA SER A 367 -9.94 15.93 -40.29
C SER A 367 -10.86 14.95 -41.03
N ARG A 368 -10.38 14.26 -42.08
CA ARG A 368 -11.24 13.41 -42.94
C ARG A 368 -11.35 11.94 -42.55
N SER A 369 -10.69 11.49 -41.49
CA SER A 369 -10.68 10.06 -41.13
C SER A 369 -11.79 9.61 -40.16
N ARG A 370 -12.67 10.50 -39.66
CA ARG A 370 -13.73 10.14 -38.71
C ARG A 370 -15.12 9.91 -39.32
N MET A 371 -15.38 10.29 -40.58
CA MET A 371 -16.71 10.13 -41.19
C MET A 371 -16.92 8.84 -42.01
N SER A 372 -15.94 7.93 -42.13
CA SER A 372 -16.07 6.74 -43.00
C SER A 372 -16.44 5.43 -42.29
N ARG A 373 -16.82 5.45 -41.00
CA ARG A 373 -17.21 4.24 -40.24
C ARG A 373 -18.72 4.04 -40.05
N LEU A 374 -19.57 4.88 -40.64
CA LEU A 374 -21.04 4.79 -40.50
C LEU A 374 -21.77 4.17 -41.70
N ALA A 375 -21.05 3.57 -42.65
CA ALA A 375 -21.66 2.95 -43.82
C ALA A 375 -21.11 1.53 -44.03
N LYS A 376 -21.59 0.56 -43.26
CA LYS A 376 -21.51 -0.85 -43.64
C LYS A 376 -22.54 -1.72 -42.89
N LYS A 377 -23.46 -2.25 -43.70
CA LYS A 377 -24.21 -3.51 -43.58
C LYS A 377 -25.34 -3.57 -42.56
N GLU A 378 -26.51 -3.15 -43.04
CA GLU A 378 -27.75 -3.90 -42.85
C GLU A 378 -27.62 -5.24 -43.62
N ASP A 379 -27.33 -6.33 -42.91
CA ASP A 379 -27.67 -7.69 -43.33
C ASP A 379 -28.47 -8.25 -42.15
N ASP A 380 -29.75 -8.57 -42.39
CA ASP A 380 -30.84 -8.61 -41.42
C ASP A 380 -31.27 -10.06 -41.12
N GLU A 381 -30.33 -10.92 -40.75
CA GLU A 381 -30.61 -12.30 -40.30
C GLU A 381 -29.71 -12.61 -39.08
N ASP A 382 -30.27 -13.26 -38.06
CA ASP A 382 -29.65 -13.67 -36.77
C ASP A 382 -29.75 -12.69 -35.57
N LYS A 383 -30.96 -12.17 -35.27
CA LYS A 383 -31.29 -11.41 -34.05
C LYS A 383 -31.69 -12.27 -32.83
N TRP A 384 -31.29 -13.54 -32.73
CA TRP A 384 -31.66 -14.37 -31.56
C TRP A 384 -30.67 -14.23 -30.38
N ASP A 385 -29.39 -13.94 -30.60
CA ASP A 385 -28.38 -13.98 -29.52
C ASP A 385 -28.01 -12.62 -28.89
N SER A 386 -28.76 -11.55 -29.16
CA SER A 386 -28.42 -10.20 -28.68
C SER A 386 -28.91 -9.86 -27.26
N SER A 387 -29.39 -10.83 -26.47
CA SER A 387 -29.83 -10.57 -25.08
C SER A 387 -28.69 -10.59 -24.04
N THR A 388 -27.45 -10.87 -24.46
CA THR A 388 -26.26 -10.82 -23.60
C THR A 388 -25.25 -9.74 -24.04
N VAL A 389 -25.72 -8.69 -24.72
CA VAL A 389 -24.89 -7.51 -25.00
C VAL A 389 -24.66 -6.74 -23.70
N VAL A 390 -23.66 -7.20 -22.94
CA VAL A 390 -22.97 -6.41 -21.92
C VAL A 390 -22.52 -5.11 -22.59
N GLY A 391 -22.91 -3.98 -21.99
CA GLY A 391 -22.78 -2.64 -22.59
C GLY A 391 -21.39 -2.41 -23.17
N SER A 392 -21.32 -1.82 -24.36
CA SER A 392 -20.08 -1.64 -25.13
C SER A 392 -18.96 -0.89 -24.38
N ASN A 393 -19.27 -0.17 -23.28
CA ASN A 393 -18.27 0.45 -22.42
C ASN A 393 -17.40 -0.55 -21.65
N ASP A 394 -17.90 -1.75 -21.35
CA ASP A 394 -17.12 -2.75 -20.60
C ASP A 394 -16.05 -3.41 -21.48
N LYS A 395 -16.26 -3.50 -22.79
CA LYS A 395 -15.31 -4.14 -23.71
C LYS A 395 -14.01 -3.35 -23.84
N GLU A 396 -14.08 -2.01 -23.88
CA GLU A 396 -12.86 -1.18 -23.87
C GLU A 396 -12.12 -1.28 -22.54
N ASN A 397 -12.85 -1.38 -21.43
CA ASN A 397 -12.24 -1.46 -20.10
C ASN A 397 -11.57 -2.82 -19.87
N VAL A 398 -12.16 -3.91 -20.34
CA VAL A 398 -11.57 -5.26 -20.28
C VAL A 398 -10.27 -5.35 -21.07
N GLY A 399 -10.20 -4.71 -22.25
CA GLY A 399 -8.98 -4.66 -23.05
C GLY A 399 -7.83 -3.93 -22.35
N LYS A 400 -8.11 -2.77 -21.73
CA LYS A 400 -7.10 -2.00 -20.98
C LYS A 400 -6.55 -2.76 -19.78
N LYS A 401 -7.41 -3.42 -18.99
CA LYS A 401 -6.98 -4.22 -17.83
C LYS A 401 -6.11 -5.42 -18.24
N MET A 402 -6.42 -6.04 -19.38
CA MET A 402 -5.62 -7.16 -19.89
C MET A 402 -4.23 -6.71 -20.35
N ASN A 403 -4.13 -5.52 -20.95
CA ASN A 403 -2.85 -4.92 -21.32
C ASN A 403 -2.02 -4.53 -20.09
N LEU A 404 -2.63 -3.91 -19.06
CA LEU A 404 -1.97 -3.62 -17.79
C LEU A 404 -1.45 -4.88 -17.10
N ALA A 405 -2.23 -5.97 -17.07
CA ALA A 405 -1.78 -7.24 -16.50
C ALA A 405 -0.63 -7.87 -17.30
N ALA A 406 -0.61 -7.71 -18.63
CA ALA A 406 0.49 -8.17 -19.46
C ALA A 406 1.76 -7.32 -19.26
N GLU A 407 1.62 -6.01 -19.13
CA GLU A 407 2.72 -5.08 -18.84
C GLU A 407 3.33 -5.36 -17.45
N LEU A 408 2.49 -5.60 -16.44
CA LEU A 408 2.94 -6.01 -15.10
C LEU A 408 3.77 -7.30 -15.11
N LEU A 409 3.37 -8.28 -15.94
CA LEU A 409 4.11 -9.53 -16.14
C LEU A 409 5.41 -9.36 -16.93
N GLU A 410 5.50 -8.33 -17.76
CA GLU A 410 6.72 -7.99 -18.48
C GLU A 410 7.72 -7.28 -17.57
N GLU A 411 7.23 -6.44 -16.65
CA GLU A 411 8.05 -5.78 -15.63
C GLU A 411 8.56 -6.75 -14.54
N GLN A 412 7.76 -7.77 -14.19
CA GLN A 412 8.07 -8.70 -13.09
C GLN A 412 8.24 -10.15 -13.60
N PRO A 413 9.45 -10.55 -14.03
CA PRO A 413 9.68 -11.86 -14.64
C PRO A 413 9.47 -13.05 -13.69
N HIS A 414 9.54 -12.85 -12.37
CA HIS A 414 9.23 -13.90 -11.40
C HIS A 414 7.72 -14.15 -11.28
N LEU A 415 6.89 -13.10 -11.33
CA LEU A 415 5.42 -13.20 -11.38
C LEU A 415 4.94 -13.94 -12.63
N LYS A 416 5.67 -13.79 -13.76
CA LYS A 416 5.39 -14.51 -15.01
C LYS A 416 5.56 -16.03 -14.91
N GLN A 417 6.36 -16.52 -13.96
CA GLN A 417 6.49 -17.95 -13.72
C GLN A 417 5.30 -18.53 -12.94
N MET A 418 4.64 -17.70 -12.11
CA MET A 418 3.60 -18.15 -11.19
C MET A 418 2.18 -17.81 -11.65
N HIS A 419 1.99 -16.70 -12.36
CA HIS A 419 0.67 -16.21 -12.75
C HIS A 419 0.55 -16.00 -14.26
N THR A 420 -0.65 -16.30 -14.77
CA THR A 420 -1.06 -15.91 -16.10
C THR A 420 -1.63 -14.49 -16.08
N ALA A 421 -1.61 -13.78 -17.22
CA ALA A 421 -2.18 -12.43 -17.32
C ALA A 421 -3.66 -12.38 -16.90
N GLN A 422 -4.39 -13.49 -17.07
CA GLN A 422 -5.78 -13.63 -16.62
C GLN A 422 -5.90 -13.69 -15.09
N SER A 423 -5.00 -14.40 -14.41
CA SER A 423 -4.97 -14.49 -12.93
C SER A 423 -4.68 -13.13 -12.29
N ILE A 424 -3.75 -12.36 -12.87
CA ILE A 424 -3.46 -11.00 -12.39
C ILE A 424 -4.64 -10.06 -12.66
N LYS A 425 -5.30 -10.20 -13.81
CA LYS A 425 -6.53 -9.43 -14.11
C LYS A 425 -7.60 -9.65 -13.04
N THR A 426 -7.85 -10.90 -12.63
CA THR A 426 -8.85 -11.19 -11.60
C THR A 426 -8.48 -10.60 -10.24
N ILE A 427 -7.19 -10.61 -9.88
CA ILE A 427 -6.69 -9.99 -8.63
C ILE A 427 -6.87 -8.47 -8.67
N LEU A 428 -6.55 -7.83 -9.80
CA LEU A 428 -6.78 -6.39 -9.97
C LEU A 428 -8.27 -6.02 -9.93
N GLU A 429 -9.15 -6.90 -10.43
CA GLU A 429 -10.59 -6.72 -10.33
C GLU A 429 -11.09 -6.86 -8.89
N SER A 430 -10.62 -7.85 -8.13
CA SER A 430 -11.02 -8.02 -6.72
C SER A 430 -10.52 -6.87 -5.83
N VAL A 431 -9.28 -6.41 -6.00
CA VAL A 431 -8.74 -5.27 -5.24
C VAL A 431 -9.51 -3.98 -5.56
N LYS A 432 -9.92 -3.80 -6.83
CA LYS A 432 -10.74 -2.66 -7.22
C LYS A 432 -12.14 -2.72 -6.59
N GLU A 433 -12.75 -3.90 -6.51
CA GLU A 433 -14.04 -4.07 -5.84
C GLU A 433 -13.92 -3.77 -4.33
N GLU A 434 -12.88 -4.27 -3.67
CA GLU A 434 -12.61 -4.01 -2.25
C GLU A 434 -12.37 -2.53 -1.93
N THR A 435 -11.64 -1.81 -2.78
CA THR A 435 -11.38 -0.36 -2.60
C THR A 435 -12.57 0.52 -2.96
N SER A 436 -13.51 0.01 -3.76
CA SER A 436 -14.73 0.73 -4.14
C SER A 436 -15.91 0.54 -3.19
N SER A 437 -15.79 -0.43 -2.27
CA SER A 437 -16.82 -0.80 -1.30
C SER A 437 -16.56 -0.19 0.06
#